data_AF-A0A0F7S091-F1
#
_entry.id   AF-A0A0F7S091-F1
#
_cell.length_a   1.000
_cell.length_b   1.000
_cell.length_c   1.000
_cell.angle_alpha   90.00
_cell.angle_beta   90.00
_cell.angle_gamma   90.00
#
_symmetry.space_group_name_H-M   'P 1'
#
loop_
_entity.id
_entity.type
_entity.pdbx_description
1 polymer ?
#
loop_
_entity_poly.entity_id
_entity_poly.type
_entity_poly.pdbx_seq_one_letter_code
_entity_poly.pdbx_strand_id
1 'polypeptide(L)'
;MVVVPSMPLISKEFVDTWSDYSGLTVLGPRSASKVATLSIPDGLPPSNGPNVSGWVEWIECQRDDKNASIPLDQSATYYGYRDGAPATCGNKDGDKETHYVSAYTPVEFLVSYLGDLAGKAGVKNIFGQTPQGEKTDLGSDLRFRRNGNALWAFNYGPDELELPAARVAFSPHI
;
A
#
# COMPACT_ATOMS: atom_id res chain seq x y z
N MET A 1 3.21 6.25 -6.09
CA MET A 1 2.82 5.43 -4.92
C MET A 1 4.05 4.67 -4.45
N VAL A 2 4.25 4.60 -3.13
CA VAL A 2 5.31 3.81 -2.48
C VAL A 2 4.68 2.86 -1.47
N VAL A 3 5.09 1.60 -1.46
CA VAL A 3 4.62 0.60 -0.49
C VAL A 3 5.83 0.10 0.30
N VAL A 4 5.73 0.15 1.62
CA VAL A 4 6.76 -0.31 2.56
C VAL A 4 6.15 -1.46 3.37
N PRO A 5 6.40 -2.73 2.99
CA PRO A 5 5.76 -3.88 3.65
C PRO A 5 6.03 -3.94 5.16
N SER A 6 7.26 -3.64 5.56
CA SER A 6 7.63 -3.44 6.96
C SER A 6 8.95 -2.69 7.03
N MET A 7 9.05 -1.70 7.91
CA MET A 7 10.30 -1.03 8.21
C MET A 7 10.41 -0.76 9.72
N PRO A 8 10.84 -1.76 10.52
CA PRO A 8 10.83 -1.66 11.98
C PRO A 8 11.60 -0.49 12.55
N LEU A 9 12.77 -0.20 11.98
CA LEU A 9 13.56 0.98 12.29
C LEU A 9 13.42 1.97 11.13
N ILE A 10 12.88 3.15 11.41
CA ILE A 10 12.80 4.24 10.43
C ILE A 10 14.01 5.15 10.67
N SER A 11 14.90 5.23 9.68
CA SER A 11 16.11 6.06 9.77
C SER A 11 15.78 7.53 9.52
N LYS A 12 16.66 8.43 9.99
CA LYS A 12 16.52 9.86 9.73
C LYS A 12 16.52 10.17 8.23
N GLU A 13 17.38 9.50 7.47
CA GLU A 13 17.49 9.67 6.02
C GLU A 13 16.19 9.29 5.31
N PHE A 14 15.50 8.23 5.78
CA PHE A 14 14.19 7.89 5.26
C PHE A 14 13.17 8.99 5.55
N VAL A 15 13.13 9.50 6.79
CA VAL A 15 12.19 10.57 7.19
C VAL A 15 12.43 11.81 6.34
N ASP A 16 13.68 12.23 6.17
CA ASP A 16 14.06 13.41 5.40
C ASP A 16 13.71 13.20 3.90
N THR A 17 13.93 12.01 3.35
CA THR A 17 13.54 11.70 1.95
C THR A 17 12.02 11.67 1.79
N TRP A 18 11.32 11.10 2.77
CA TRP A 18 9.88 10.94 2.74
C TRP A 18 9.13 12.24 3.02
N SER A 19 9.69 13.17 3.80
CA SER A 19 9.07 14.47 4.08
C SER A 19 8.80 15.25 2.80
N ASP A 20 9.69 15.12 1.81
CA ASP A 20 9.59 15.80 0.52
C ASP A 20 8.73 15.05 -0.51
N TYR A 21 8.40 13.79 -0.24
CA TYR A 21 7.54 12.99 -1.11
C TYR A 21 6.06 13.36 -0.92
N SER A 22 5.41 13.91 -1.94
CA SER A 22 3.99 14.32 -1.89
C SER A 22 3.00 13.27 -2.40
N GLY A 23 3.46 12.06 -2.75
CA GLY A 23 2.57 11.02 -3.28
C GLY A 23 1.92 10.17 -2.18
N LEU A 24 1.21 9.14 -2.62
CA LEU A 24 0.60 8.15 -1.73
C LEU A 24 1.64 7.15 -1.21
N THR A 25 1.64 6.91 0.11
CA THR A 25 2.47 5.89 0.79
C THR A 25 1.59 4.88 1.53
N VAL A 26 1.95 3.59 1.48
CA VAL A 26 1.38 2.53 2.32
C VAL A 26 2.48 1.94 3.19
N LEU A 27 2.29 1.97 4.50
CA LEU A 27 3.16 1.34 5.49
C LEU A 27 2.49 0.08 6.01
N GLY A 28 3.18 -1.05 5.97
CA GLY A 28 2.68 -2.30 6.51
C GLY A 28 3.03 -2.49 7.98
N PRO A 29 2.64 -3.65 8.54
CA PRO A 29 2.73 -3.90 9.97
C PRO A 29 4.15 -3.79 10.49
N ARG A 30 4.26 -3.33 11.75
CA ARG A 30 5.52 -3.19 12.49
C ARG A 30 6.45 -2.11 11.95
N SER A 31 6.05 -1.29 10.97
CA SER A 31 6.82 -0.11 10.60
C SER A 31 6.96 0.85 11.78
N ALA A 32 8.13 1.46 11.97
CA ALA A 32 8.46 2.27 13.16
C ALA A 32 8.24 1.56 14.52
N SER A 33 8.42 0.23 14.58
CA SER A 33 8.28 -0.54 15.82
C SER A 33 9.51 -0.64 16.71
N LYS A 34 10.65 -0.14 16.25
CA LYS A 34 11.95 -0.26 16.92
C LYS A 34 12.77 1.02 16.78
N VAL A 35 13.54 1.32 17.82
CA VAL A 35 14.70 2.23 17.73
C VAL A 35 15.97 1.43 17.43
N ALA A 36 17.10 2.11 17.20
CA ALA A 36 18.37 1.49 16.80
C ALA A 36 18.87 0.41 17.80
N THR A 37 18.50 0.54 19.07
CA THR A 37 18.82 -0.43 20.14
C THR A 37 17.82 -1.59 20.24
N LEU A 38 16.92 -1.76 19.26
CA LEU A 38 15.84 -2.76 19.22
C LEU A 38 14.79 -2.61 20.34
N SER A 39 14.83 -1.50 21.07
CA SER A 39 13.81 -1.14 22.06
C SER A 39 12.53 -0.63 21.39
N ILE A 40 11.43 -0.66 22.13
CA ILE A 40 10.19 0.03 21.71
C ILE A 40 10.47 1.54 21.73
N PRO A 41 10.07 2.30 20.69
CA PRO A 41 10.25 3.74 20.66
C PRO A 41 9.45 4.45 21.76
N ASP A 42 9.99 5.56 22.26
CA ASP A 42 9.24 6.50 23.08
C ASP A 42 8.03 7.01 22.25
N GLY A 43 6.84 7.00 22.85
CA GLY A 43 5.59 7.27 22.14
C GLY A 43 4.93 6.04 21.49
N LEU A 44 5.53 4.85 21.59
CA LEU A 44 5.06 3.56 21.07
C LEU A 44 4.90 3.52 19.53
N PRO A 45 5.00 2.36 18.88
CA PRO A 45 4.96 2.33 17.42
C PRO A 45 3.59 2.71 16.85
N PRO A 46 3.48 3.28 15.64
CA PRO A 46 4.57 3.78 14.80
C PRO A 46 5.00 5.25 15.10
N SER A 47 5.09 5.70 16.36
CA SER A 47 5.39 7.11 16.73
C SER A 47 6.61 7.72 16.03
N ASN A 48 7.65 6.91 15.77
CA ASN A 48 8.87 7.35 15.07
C ASN A 48 8.74 7.34 13.53
N GLY A 49 7.56 7.03 13.02
CA GLY A 49 7.27 6.98 11.60
C GLY A 49 6.73 8.29 11.05
N PRO A 50 6.83 8.47 9.72
CA PRO A 50 6.28 9.64 9.10
C PRO A 50 4.74 9.66 9.17
N ASN A 51 4.20 10.69 9.81
CA ASN A 51 2.80 11.09 9.79
C ASN A 51 1.74 10.08 10.30
N VAL A 52 2.13 9.14 11.18
CA VAL A 52 1.23 8.24 11.90
C VAL A 52 1.64 8.16 13.37
N SER A 53 0.83 8.67 14.30
CA SER A 53 0.94 8.43 15.75
C SER A 53 -0.15 7.45 16.18
N GLY A 54 -0.19 6.27 15.57
CA GLY A 54 -1.03 5.15 16.05
C GLY A 54 -0.27 4.34 17.09
N TRP A 55 -0.93 3.50 17.88
CA TRP A 55 -0.29 2.63 18.85
C TRP A 55 -0.18 1.19 18.31
N VAL A 56 0.94 0.50 18.56
CA VAL A 56 1.05 -0.95 18.36
C VAL A 56 0.70 -1.65 19.67
N GLU A 57 -0.62 -1.60 19.87
CA GLU A 57 -1.54 -2.50 20.59
C GLU A 57 -2.98 -2.01 20.28
N TRP A 58 -3.10 -0.72 19.95
CA TRP A 58 -4.32 0.01 19.63
C TRP A 58 -4.13 0.79 18.32
N ILE A 59 -4.62 0.29 17.19
CA ILE A 59 -4.92 1.24 16.11
C ILE A 59 -6.08 2.12 16.59
N GLU A 60 -5.75 3.22 17.23
CA GLU A 60 -6.49 4.45 17.11
C GLU A 60 -5.64 5.27 16.15
N CYS A 61 -6.11 5.37 14.90
CA CYS A 61 -5.47 6.25 13.95
C CYS A 61 -5.73 7.67 14.45
N GLN A 62 -4.86 8.23 15.29
CA GLN A 62 -5.05 9.57 15.83
C GLN A 62 -3.76 10.36 15.67
N ARG A 63 -3.84 11.60 15.19
CA ARG A 63 -2.73 12.54 15.14
C ARG A 63 -3.25 13.95 15.34
N ASP A 64 -2.57 14.75 16.16
CA ASP A 64 -2.94 16.14 16.44
C ASP A 64 -4.41 16.28 16.86
N ASP A 65 -4.87 15.37 17.75
CA ASP A 65 -6.25 15.24 18.22
C ASP A 65 -7.30 14.94 17.12
N LYS A 66 -6.88 14.51 15.93
CA LYS A 66 -7.75 14.11 14.81
C LYS A 66 -7.70 12.61 14.55
N ASN A 67 -8.86 12.00 14.32
CA ASN A 67 -8.95 10.62 13.87
C ASN A 67 -8.62 10.50 12.37
N ALA A 68 -7.67 9.64 12.03
CA ALA A 68 -7.22 9.28 10.69
C ALA A 68 -7.81 7.91 10.27
N SER A 69 -9.14 7.83 10.14
CA SER A 69 -9.81 6.61 9.68
C SER A 69 -10.09 6.65 8.19
N ILE A 70 -9.97 5.49 7.54
CA ILE A 70 -10.69 5.23 6.28
C ILE A 70 -12.08 4.67 6.61
N PRO A 71 -13.06 4.83 5.71
CA PRO A 71 -14.37 4.19 5.85
C PRO A 71 -14.24 2.68 6.11
N LEU A 72 -15.09 2.10 6.96
CA LEU A 72 -15.02 0.68 7.34
C LEU A 72 -15.17 -0.26 6.14
N ASP A 73 -15.97 0.13 5.15
CA ASP A 73 -16.14 -0.57 3.87
C ASP A 73 -14.88 -0.56 2.99
N GLN A 74 -13.87 0.24 3.35
CA GLN A 74 -12.57 0.34 2.67
C GLN A 74 -11.42 -0.16 3.55
N SER A 75 -11.71 -0.64 4.76
CA SER A 75 -10.73 -1.14 5.73
C SER A 75 -10.77 -2.66 5.82
N ALA A 76 -9.63 -3.29 6.11
CA ALA A 76 -9.66 -4.59 6.75
C ALA A 76 -10.23 -4.43 8.16
N THR A 77 -10.91 -5.44 8.68
CA THR A 77 -11.33 -5.49 10.09
C THR A 77 -10.71 -6.69 10.78
N TYR A 78 -10.44 -6.57 12.08
CA TYR A 78 -10.02 -7.71 12.88
C TYR A 78 -11.16 -8.73 13.03
N TYR A 79 -10.80 -10.01 13.17
CA TYR A 79 -11.70 -11.10 13.54
C TYR A 79 -11.24 -11.74 14.85
N GLY A 80 -12.19 -12.03 15.75
CA GLY A 80 -11.91 -12.61 17.07
C GLY A 80 -11.48 -11.55 18.08
N TYR A 81 -10.18 -11.35 18.28
CA TYR A 81 -9.72 -10.25 19.14
C TYR A 81 -9.93 -8.90 18.44
N ARG A 82 -10.68 -8.00 19.09
CA ARG A 82 -11.13 -6.69 18.54
C ARG A 82 -11.99 -6.82 17.28
N ASP A 83 -12.85 -7.83 17.27
CA ASP A 83 -13.76 -8.13 16.17
C ASP A 83 -14.49 -6.88 15.64
N GLY A 84 -14.42 -6.67 14.32
CA GLY A 84 -15.05 -5.54 13.64
C GLY A 84 -14.32 -4.20 13.72
N ALA A 85 -13.26 -4.08 14.53
CA ALA A 85 -12.47 -2.84 14.57
C ALA A 85 -11.61 -2.68 13.30
N PRO A 86 -11.37 -1.44 12.82
CA PRO A 86 -10.47 -1.19 11.68
C PRO A 86 -9.07 -1.76 11.93
N ALA A 87 -8.54 -2.46 10.94
CA ALA A 87 -7.16 -2.94 10.84
C ALA A 87 -6.33 -2.08 9.85
N THR A 88 -6.86 -0.93 9.44
CA THR A 88 -6.24 -0.04 8.46
C THR A 88 -6.53 1.42 8.79
N CYS A 89 -5.55 2.29 8.55
CA CYS A 89 -5.66 3.74 8.70
C CYS A 89 -5.36 4.46 7.39
N GLY A 90 -5.89 5.67 7.25
CA GLY A 90 -5.53 6.60 6.19
C GLY A 90 -5.50 8.03 6.72
N ASN A 91 -4.45 8.77 6.39
CA ASN A 91 -4.28 10.17 6.72
C ASN A 91 -3.94 10.96 5.44
N LYS A 92 -4.53 12.15 5.29
CA LYS A 92 -4.23 13.06 4.19
C LYS A 92 -3.85 14.43 4.73
N ASP A 93 -2.69 14.91 4.30
CA ASP A 93 -2.13 16.22 4.64
C ASP A 93 -1.69 16.92 3.35
N GLY A 94 -2.49 17.88 2.90
CA GLY A 94 -2.35 18.47 1.56
C GLY A 94 -2.45 17.41 0.47
N ASP A 95 -1.43 17.32 -0.38
CA ASP A 95 -1.34 16.32 -1.45
C ASP A 95 -0.80 14.96 -0.97
N LYS A 96 -0.18 14.93 0.20
CA LYS A 96 0.43 13.73 0.78
C LYS A 96 -0.65 12.87 1.42
N GLU A 97 -0.66 11.58 1.06
CA GLU A 97 -1.58 10.60 1.62
C GLU A 97 -0.81 9.38 2.15
N THR A 98 -1.08 9.01 3.39
CA THR A 98 -0.38 7.92 4.09
C THR A 98 -1.38 6.92 4.63
N HIS A 99 -1.16 5.65 4.30
CA HIS A 99 -1.95 4.54 4.80
C HIS A 99 -1.10 3.64 5.69
N TYR A 100 -1.72 3.04 6.70
CA TYR A 100 -1.08 2.04 7.55
C TYR A 100 -1.95 0.77 7.60
N VAL A 101 -1.35 -0.38 7.31
CA VAL A 101 -1.96 -1.71 7.46
C VAL A 101 -1.34 -2.36 8.70
N SER A 102 -2.14 -2.69 9.70
CA SER A 102 -1.63 -3.15 11.01
C SER A 102 -1.55 -4.66 11.17
N ALA A 103 -2.19 -5.40 10.26
CA ALA A 103 -2.34 -6.84 10.33
C ALA A 103 -1.67 -7.49 9.13
N TYR A 104 -1.29 -8.76 9.31
CA TYR A 104 -1.02 -9.62 8.16
C TYR A 104 -2.37 -9.99 7.54
N THR A 105 -2.71 -9.34 6.44
CA THR A 105 -4.03 -9.44 5.80
C THR A 105 -4.04 -10.50 4.70
N PRO A 106 -5.21 -11.10 4.39
CA PRO A 106 -5.38 -11.98 3.24
C PRO A 106 -4.95 -11.31 1.92
N VAL A 107 -4.57 -12.13 0.93
CA VAL A 107 -4.10 -11.65 -0.37
C VAL A 107 -5.20 -10.90 -1.12
N GLU A 108 -6.44 -11.37 -1.01
CA GLU A 108 -7.61 -10.80 -1.67
C GLU A 108 -7.85 -9.35 -1.21
N PHE A 109 -7.72 -9.13 0.11
CA PHE A 109 -7.75 -7.78 0.67
C PHE A 109 -6.60 -6.93 0.12
N LEU A 110 -5.36 -7.45 0.11
CA LEU A 110 -4.20 -6.69 -0.36
C LEU A 110 -4.31 -6.32 -1.84
N VAL A 111 -4.76 -7.25 -2.69
CA VAL A 111 -4.97 -7.02 -4.12
C VAL A 111 -6.00 -5.91 -4.32
N SER A 112 -7.14 -6.01 -3.64
CA SER A 112 -8.21 -5.02 -3.76
C SER A 112 -7.76 -3.65 -3.22
N TYR A 113 -7.23 -3.63 -2.00
CA TYR A 113 -6.80 -2.42 -1.31
C TYR A 113 -5.68 -1.69 -2.05
N LEU A 114 -4.62 -2.40 -2.46
CA LEU A 114 -3.53 -1.79 -3.22
C LEU A 114 -3.97 -1.39 -4.64
N GLY A 115 -4.91 -2.11 -5.24
CA GLY A 115 -5.53 -1.74 -6.50
C GLY A 115 -6.21 -0.37 -6.42
N ASP A 116 -7.07 -0.16 -5.43
CA ASP A 116 -7.76 1.12 -5.24
C ASP A 116 -6.79 2.26 -4.93
N LEU A 117 -5.80 2.03 -4.07
CA LEU A 117 -4.79 3.04 -3.75
C LEU A 117 -3.89 3.38 -4.94
N ALA A 118 -3.54 2.39 -5.77
CA ALA A 118 -2.79 2.63 -7.00
C ALA A 118 -3.61 3.47 -7.98
N GLY A 119 -4.91 3.15 -8.14
CA GLY A 119 -5.83 3.94 -8.95
C GLY A 119 -5.96 5.39 -8.46
N LYS A 120 -6.12 5.57 -7.14
CA LYS A 120 -6.17 6.88 -6.48
C LYS A 120 -4.88 7.68 -6.67
N ALA A 121 -3.73 7.02 -6.62
CA ALA A 121 -2.42 7.62 -6.85
C ALA A 121 -2.11 7.89 -8.34
N GLY A 122 -3.08 7.68 -9.25
CA GLY A 122 -2.90 7.90 -10.69
C GLY A 122 -1.99 6.89 -11.38
N VAL A 123 -1.64 5.78 -10.72
CA VAL A 123 -0.83 4.71 -11.31
C VAL A 123 -1.63 4.06 -12.44
N LYS A 124 -0.97 3.80 -13.56
CA LYS A 124 -1.53 3.02 -14.66
C LYS A 124 -0.90 1.64 -14.66
N ASN A 125 -1.73 0.62 -14.87
CA ASN A 125 -1.20 -0.73 -15.11
C ASN A 125 -0.53 -0.79 -16.49
N ILE A 126 0.00 -1.98 -16.82
CA ILE A 126 0.76 -2.18 -18.06
C ILE A 126 -0.07 -2.00 -19.35
N PHE A 127 -1.40 -2.05 -19.23
CA PHE A 127 -2.37 -1.84 -20.30
C PHE A 127 -2.92 -0.40 -20.36
N GLY A 128 -2.40 0.50 -19.52
CA GLY A 128 -2.88 1.89 -19.43
C GLY A 128 -4.20 2.05 -18.68
N GLN A 129 -4.70 1.01 -18.02
CA GLN A 129 -5.91 1.07 -17.21
C GLN A 129 -5.58 1.64 -15.82
N THR A 130 -6.55 2.32 -15.21
CA THR A 130 -6.49 2.67 -13.79
C THR A 130 -6.83 1.41 -12.98
N PRO A 131 -5.95 0.95 -12.07
CA PRO A 131 -6.27 -0.16 -11.16
C PRO A 131 -7.51 0.17 -10.30
N GLN A 132 -8.37 -0.83 -10.08
CA GLN A 132 -9.63 -0.69 -9.33
C GLN A 132 -9.96 -2.01 -8.63
N GLY A 133 -9.71 -2.09 -7.33
CA GLY A 133 -9.89 -3.31 -6.56
C GLY A 133 -9.30 -4.54 -7.25
N GLU A 134 -10.05 -5.64 -7.19
CA GLU A 134 -9.77 -6.89 -7.89
C GLU A 134 -10.12 -6.88 -9.39
N LYS A 135 -10.80 -5.84 -9.91
CA LYS A 135 -11.25 -5.82 -11.32
C LYS A 135 -10.11 -5.81 -12.33
N THR A 136 -8.93 -5.38 -11.89
CA THR A 136 -7.71 -5.33 -12.70
C THR A 136 -6.67 -6.37 -12.26
N ASP A 137 -7.07 -7.32 -11.41
CA ASP A 137 -6.21 -8.42 -11.01
C ASP A 137 -5.91 -9.34 -12.22
N LEU A 138 -4.68 -9.85 -12.26
CA LEU A 138 -4.22 -10.82 -13.26
C LEU A 138 -4.46 -12.27 -12.81
N GLY A 139 -4.95 -12.46 -11.58
CA GLY A 139 -5.13 -13.76 -10.96
C GLY A 139 -3.81 -14.40 -10.50
N SER A 140 -3.85 -15.70 -10.23
CA SER A 140 -2.73 -16.45 -9.67
C SER A 140 -1.52 -16.56 -10.61
N ASP A 141 -1.75 -16.72 -11.91
CA ASP A 141 -0.76 -17.35 -12.79
C ASP A 141 -0.16 -16.43 -13.86
N LEU A 142 -0.85 -15.36 -14.23
CA LEU A 142 -0.40 -14.44 -15.28
C LEU A 142 0.41 -13.28 -14.68
N ARG A 143 1.60 -13.02 -15.23
CA ARG A 143 2.45 -11.89 -14.85
C ARG A 143 2.97 -11.15 -16.08
N PHE A 144 3.06 -9.83 -15.98
CA PHE A 144 3.65 -8.98 -17.02
C PHE A 144 4.88 -8.24 -16.52
N ARG A 145 5.85 -8.05 -17.42
CA ARG A 145 7.02 -7.18 -17.19
C ARG A 145 7.33 -6.37 -18.44
N ARG A 146 7.53 -5.07 -18.27
CA ARG A 146 8.06 -4.18 -19.31
C ARG A 146 9.56 -4.00 -19.16
N ASN A 147 10.32 -4.07 -20.25
CA ASN A 147 11.72 -3.66 -20.30
C ASN A 147 11.96 -2.83 -21.56
N GLY A 148 12.17 -1.51 -21.39
CA GLY A 148 12.13 -0.57 -22.50
C GLY A 148 10.79 -0.63 -23.24
N ASN A 149 10.84 -0.88 -24.56
CA ASN A 149 9.66 -1.02 -25.41
C ASN A 149 9.11 -2.46 -25.49
N ALA A 150 9.79 -3.44 -24.87
CA ALA A 150 9.34 -4.83 -24.86
C ALA A 150 8.37 -5.08 -23.70
N LEU A 151 7.29 -5.82 -23.99
CA LEU A 151 6.34 -6.34 -23.02
C LEU A 151 6.41 -7.87 -23.01
N TRP A 152 6.69 -8.44 -21.83
CA TRP A 152 6.77 -9.87 -21.60
C TRP A 152 5.56 -10.33 -20.79
N ALA A 153 4.94 -11.43 -21.23
CA ALA A 153 3.87 -12.11 -20.52
C ALA A 153 4.37 -13.50 -20.10
N PHE A 154 4.09 -13.88 -18.86
CA PHE A 154 4.46 -15.17 -18.30
C PHE A 154 3.21 -15.82 -17.71
N ASN A 155 2.87 -17.01 -18.20
CA ASN A 155 1.87 -17.89 -17.60
C ASN A 155 2.60 -18.96 -16.79
N TYR A 156 2.41 -18.96 -15.47
CA TYR A 156 2.97 -19.96 -14.56
C TYR A 156 2.02 -21.12 -14.25
N GLY A 157 0.78 -21.04 -14.74
CA GLY A 157 -0.25 -22.05 -14.54
C GLY A 157 -0.11 -23.22 -15.53
N PRO A 158 -0.77 -24.36 -15.23
CA PRO A 158 -0.78 -25.52 -16.12
C PRO A 158 -1.70 -25.34 -17.32
N ASP A 159 -2.67 -24.42 -17.22
CA ASP A 159 -3.73 -24.22 -18.19
C ASP A 159 -3.38 -23.08 -19.17
N GLU A 160 -3.90 -23.19 -20.39
CA GLU A 160 -3.84 -22.11 -21.37
C GLU A 160 -4.67 -20.90 -20.90
N LEU A 161 -4.15 -19.69 -21.12
CA LEU A 161 -4.79 -18.44 -20.70
C LEU A 161 -4.95 -17.50 -21.89
N GLU A 162 -6.09 -16.82 -21.96
CA GLU A 162 -6.28 -15.70 -22.89
C GLU A 162 -5.58 -14.44 -22.35
N LEU A 163 -4.76 -13.81 -23.20
CA LEU A 163 -4.09 -12.57 -22.81
C LEU A 163 -5.06 -11.38 -22.90
N PRO A 164 -5.06 -10.47 -21.91
CA PRO A 164 -5.80 -9.22 -22.02
C PRO A 164 -5.37 -8.44 -23.26
N ALA A 165 -6.33 -7.87 -23.99
CA ALA A 165 -6.05 -7.10 -25.20
C ALA A 165 -5.07 -5.96 -24.89
N ALA A 166 -3.83 -6.06 -25.37
CA ALA A 166 -2.84 -5.01 -25.21
C ALA A 166 -3.23 -3.82 -26.09
N ARG A 167 -3.52 -2.67 -25.47
CA ARG A 167 -3.43 -1.40 -26.19
C ARG A 167 -1.97 -1.08 -26.40
N VAL A 168 -1.41 -1.54 -27.51
CA VAL A 168 -0.08 -1.10 -27.89
C VAL A 168 -0.22 0.34 -28.37
N ALA A 169 0.06 1.29 -27.47
CA ALA A 169 0.31 2.66 -27.86
C ALA A 169 1.68 2.70 -28.57
N PHE A 170 1.74 2.18 -29.79
CA PHE A 170 2.78 2.58 -30.72
C PHE A 170 2.48 4.03 -31.06
N SER A 171 3.28 4.96 -30.54
CA SER A 171 3.40 6.27 -31.19
C SER A 171 4.31 6.04 -32.40
N PRO A 172 3.80 6.11 -33.64
CA PRO A 172 4.66 6.04 -34.81
C PRO A 172 5.30 7.41 -34.92
N HIS A 173 6.51 7.57 -34.39
CA HIS A 173 7.38 8.65 -34.83
C HIS A 173 7.96 8.26 -36.19
N ILE A 174 7.25 8.64 -37.25
CA ILE A 174 7.82 9.01 -38.54
C ILE A 174 7.82 10.53 -38.59
#